data_AF-A0AAP9HCD6-F1
#
_entry.id   AF-A0AAP9HCD6-F1
#
_cell.length_a   1.000
_cell.length_b   1.000
_cell.length_c   1.000
_cell.angle_alpha   90.00
_cell.angle_beta   90.00
_cell.angle_gamma   90.00
#
_symmetry.space_group_name_H-M   'P 1'
#
loop_
_entity.id
_entity.type
_entity.pdbx_description
1 polymer ?
#
loop_
_entity_poly.entity_id
_entity_poly.type
_entity_poly.pdbx_seq_one_letter_code
_entity_poly.pdbx_strand_id
1 'polypeptide(L)'
;MSDKKMMFLAVNMLITVLSLAIIIGTMFIENQKTKLVAIAVAISILVVQKIVEIIVIKETRKVSIVVLIIIVAAAGYFGYKMF
;
A
#
# COMPACT_ATOMS: atom_id res chain seq x y z
N MET A 1 -15.84 4.18 19.03
CA MET A 1 -15.25 3.20 18.10
C MET A 1 -15.31 1.84 18.78
N SER A 2 -15.75 0.75 18.14
CA SER A 2 -15.69 -0.57 18.80
C SER A 2 -14.24 -1.08 18.83
N ASP A 3 -13.89 -1.90 19.81
CA ASP A 3 -12.52 -2.45 19.97
C ASP A 3 -12.04 -3.16 18.70
N LYS A 4 -12.95 -3.83 17.99
CA LYS A 4 -12.68 -4.49 16.70
C LYS A 4 -12.26 -3.50 15.61
N LYS A 5 -12.88 -2.31 15.55
CA LYS A 5 -12.51 -1.25 14.59
C LYS A 5 -11.14 -0.65 14.92
N MET A 6 -10.82 -0.47 16.20
CA MET A 6 -9.50 0.01 16.65
C MET A 6 -8.39 -0.99 16.31
N MET A 7 -8.62 -2.28 16.57
CA MET A 7 -7.67 -3.35 16.22
C MET A 7 -7.45 -3.43 14.70
N PHE A 8 -8.52 -3.32 13.91
CA PHE A 8 -8.41 -3.27 12.45
C PHE A 8 -7.55 -2.08 11.97
N LEU A 9 -7.75 -0.89 12.52
CA LEU A 9 -6.92 0.28 12.21
C LEU A 9 -5.45 0.07 12.57
N ALA A 10 -5.16 -0.54 13.72
CA ALA A 10 -3.79 -0.83 14.13
C ALA A 10 -3.10 -1.79 13.15
N VAL A 11 -3.79 -2.87 12.76
CA VAL A 11 -3.28 -3.82 11.75
C VAL A 11 -3.09 -3.14 10.40
N ASN A 12 -4.03 -2.29 10.00
CA ASN A 12 -3.98 -1.52 8.76
C ASN A 12 -2.76 -0.58 8.72
N MET A 13 -2.48 0.10 9.83
CA MET A 13 -1.28 0.94 9.98
C MET A 13 0.01 0.10 9.94
N LEU A 14 0.06 -1.05 10.63
CA LEU A 14 1.22 -1.95 10.59
C LEU A 14 1.53 -2.45 9.17
N ILE A 15 0.50 -2.86 8.42
CA ILE A 15 0.66 -3.30 7.02
C ILE A 15 1.20 -2.15 6.15
N THR A 16 0.73 -0.92 6.40
CA THR A 16 1.22 0.27 5.68
C THR A 16 2.71 0.48 5.97
N VAL A 17 3.12 0.46 7.24
CA VAL A 17 4.52 0.65 7.65
C VAL A 17 5.42 -0.46 7.06
N LEU A 18 4.98 -1.71 7.12
CA LEU A 18 5.70 -2.84 6.52
C LEU A 18 5.89 -2.66 5.01
N SER A 19 4.84 -2.26 4.29
CA SER A 19 4.91 -2.06 2.84
C SER A 19 5.87 -0.93 2.48
N LEU A 20 5.85 0.17 3.24
CA LEU A 20 6.81 1.26 3.08
C LEU A 20 8.25 0.81 3.38
N ALA A 21 8.44 -0.03 4.41
CA ALA A 21 9.75 -0.59 4.73
C ALA A 21 10.29 -1.48 3.59
N ILE A 22 9.43 -2.27 2.94
CA ILE A 22 9.83 -3.05 1.75
C ILE A 22 10.27 -2.10 0.61
N ILE A 23 9.47 -1.05 0.32
CA ILE A 23 9.80 -0.08 -0.73
C ILE A 23 11.15 0.60 -0.44
N ILE A 24 11.38 1.05 0.79
CA ILE A 24 12.66 1.66 1.18
C ILE A 24 13.79 0.62 1.11
N GLY A 25 13.55 -0.60 1.58
CA GLY A 25 14.52 -1.70 1.52
C GLY A 25 14.98 -2.02 0.10
N THR A 26 14.09 -1.84 -0.90
CA THR A 26 14.44 -2.04 -2.30
C THR A 26 15.47 -1.02 -2.83
N MET A 27 15.69 0.09 -2.13
CA MET A 27 16.76 1.05 -2.48
C MET A 27 18.15 0.42 -2.35
N PHE A 28 18.31 -0.61 -1.50
CA PHE A 28 19.58 -1.32 -1.29
C PHE A 28 19.75 -2.55 -2.19
N ILE A 29 18.76 -2.86 -3.04
CA ILE A 29 18.84 -4.00 -3.96
C ILE A 29 19.39 -3.53 -5.31
N GLU A 30 20.56 -4.05 -5.69
CA GLU A 30 21.21 -3.74 -6.97
C GLU A 30 20.55 -4.45 -8.16
N ASN A 31 20.06 -5.68 -7.94
CA ASN A 31 19.39 -6.46 -8.98
C ASN A 31 18.04 -5.82 -9.34
N GLN A 32 17.97 -5.20 -10.52
CA GLN A 32 16.79 -4.50 -11.02
C GLN A 32 15.54 -5.39 -11.10
N LYS A 33 15.68 -6.67 -11.49
CA LYS A 33 14.52 -7.58 -11.57
C LYS A 33 13.95 -7.86 -10.18
N THR A 34 14.82 -8.17 -9.21
CA THR A 34 14.41 -8.39 -7.81
C THR A 34 13.79 -7.14 -7.21
N LYS A 35 14.39 -5.97 -7.50
CA LYS A 35 13.88 -4.66 -7.07
C LYS A 35 12.46 -4.41 -7.58
N LEU A 36 12.21 -4.61 -8.87
CA LEU A 36 10.90 -4.43 -9.48
C LEU A 36 9.85 -5.37 -8.87
N VAL A 37 10.19 -6.65 -8.69
CA VAL A 37 9.27 -7.62 -8.08
C VAL A 37 8.92 -7.22 -6.66
N ALA A 38 9.90 -6.83 -5.84
CA ALA A 38 9.67 -6.43 -4.46
C ALA A 38 8.83 -5.14 -4.36
N ILE A 39 9.07 -4.14 -5.23
CA ILE A 39 8.24 -2.93 -5.31
C ILE A 39 6.80 -3.30 -5.72
N ALA A 40 6.62 -4.14 -6.74
CA ALA A 40 5.31 -4.57 -7.21
C ALA A 40 4.52 -5.31 -6.11
N VAL A 41 5.19 -6.17 -5.34
CA VAL A 41 4.60 -6.86 -4.18
C VAL A 41 4.17 -5.85 -3.11
N ALA A 42 5.04 -4.89 -2.74
CA ALA A 42 4.71 -3.89 -1.74
C ALA A 42 3.52 -3.00 -2.15
N ILE A 43 3.47 -2.58 -3.41
CA ILE A 43 2.33 -1.82 -3.96
C ILE A 43 1.05 -2.66 -3.93
N SER A 44 1.12 -3.94 -4.30
CA SER A 44 -0.03 -4.84 -4.27
C SER A 44 -0.61 -4.98 -2.85
N ILE A 45 0.26 -5.09 -1.84
CA ILE A 45 -0.16 -5.12 -0.43
C ILE A 45 -0.88 -3.83 -0.05
N LEU A 46 -0.32 -2.66 -0.37
CA LEU A 46 -0.95 -1.36 -0.10
C LEU A 46 -2.33 -1.21 -0.74
N VAL A 47 -2.47 -1.66 -2.00
CA VAL A 47 -3.75 -1.64 -2.73
C VAL A 47 -4.79 -2.52 -2.04
N VAL A 48 -4.47 -3.79 -1.78
CA VAL A 48 -5.39 -4.74 -1.14
C VAL A 48 -5.81 -4.23 0.23
N GLN A 49 -4.86 -3.80 1.05
CA GLN A 49 -5.11 -3.23 2.37
C GLN A 49 -6.08 -2.04 2.28
N LYS A 50 -5.85 -1.11 1.35
CA LYS A 50 -6.70 0.09 1.21
C LYS A 50 -8.12 -0.27 0.76
N ILE A 51 -8.29 -1.27 -0.11
CA ILE A 51 -9.60 -1.79 -0.52
C ILE A 51 -10.34 -2.38 0.69
N VAL A 52 -9.67 -3.18 1.52
CA VAL A 52 -10.28 -3.73 2.74
C VAL A 52 -10.71 -2.61 3.69
N GLU A 53 -9.90 -1.57 3.87
CA GLU A 53 -10.24 -0.41 4.69
C GLU A 53 -11.51 0.31 4.20
N ILE A 54 -11.66 0.52 2.89
CA ILE A 54 -12.84 1.12 2.24
C ILE A 54 -14.12 0.32 2.55
N ILE A 55 -14.01 -1.00 2.53
CA ILE A 55 -15.14 -1.91 2.78
C ILE A 55 -15.52 -1.86 4.27
N VAL A 56 -14.54 -1.93 5.17
CA VAL A 56 -14.72 -2.09 6.61
C VAL A 56 -15.06 -0.77 7.33
N ILE A 57 -14.40 0.34 6.98
CA ILE A 57 -14.55 1.63 7.65
C ILE A 57 -15.30 2.61 6.74
N LYS A 58 -16.57 2.87 7.08
CA LYS A 58 -17.41 3.80 6.30
C LYS A 58 -17.00 5.25 6.52
N GLU A 59 -16.49 5.58 7.70
CA GLU A 59 -16.13 6.93 8.13
C GLU A 59 -14.93 7.49 7.35
N THR A 60 -13.91 6.69 7.07
CA THR A 60 -12.71 7.11 6.32
C THR A 60 -12.81 6.88 4.81
N ARG A 61 -13.86 6.20 4.35
CA ARG A 61 -14.03 5.71 2.98
C ARG A 61 -13.69 6.73 1.88
N LYS A 62 -14.18 7.97 1.99
CA LYS A 62 -13.89 9.02 0.98
C LYS A 62 -12.40 9.28 0.85
N VAL A 63 -11.70 9.40 1.98
CA VAL A 63 -10.24 9.61 2.02
C VAL A 63 -9.52 8.37 1.51
N SER A 64 -9.93 7.18 1.94
CA SER A 64 -9.31 5.92 1.54
C SER A 64 -9.41 5.66 0.03
N ILE A 65 -10.53 6.06 -0.61
CA ILE A 65 -10.68 6.01 -2.08
C ILE A 65 -9.69 6.96 -2.77
N VAL A 66 -9.56 8.20 -2.29
CA VAL A 66 -8.60 9.16 -2.85
C VAL A 66 -7.17 8.63 -2.73
N VAL A 67 -6.80 8.08 -1.57
CA VAL A 67 -5.49 7.46 -1.36
C VAL A 67 -5.26 6.28 -2.30
N LEU A 68 -6.28 5.43 -2.51
CA LEU A 68 -6.18 4.32 -3.45
C LEU A 68 -5.90 4.79 -4.87
N ILE A 69 -6.57 5.86 -5.33
CA ILE A 69 -6.33 6.45 -6.65
C ILE A 69 -4.89 6.95 -6.77
N ILE A 70 -4.36 7.61 -5.73
CA ILE A 70 -2.97 8.09 -5.71
C ILE A 70 -1.99 6.92 -5.80
N ILE A 71 -2.22 5.83 -5.05
CA ILE A 71 -1.36 4.64 -5.08
C ILE A 71 -1.34 4.04 -6.50
N VAL A 72 -2.51 3.87 -7.12
CA VAL A 72 -2.62 3.29 -8.47
C VAL A 72 -1.99 4.21 -9.52
N ALA A 73 -2.22 5.52 -9.43
CA ALA A 73 -1.60 6.50 -10.34
C ALA A 73 -0.07 6.51 -10.21
N ALA A 74 0.44 6.50 -8.97
CA ALA A 74 1.88 6.43 -8.71
C ALA A 74 2.46 5.12 -9.24
N ALA A 75 1.82 3.98 -8.96
CA ALA A 75 2.23 2.68 -9.48
C ALA A 75 2.26 2.65 -11.01
N GLY A 76 1.24 3.22 -11.66
CA GLY A 76 1.18 3.33 -13.12
C GLY A 76 2.29 4.22 -13.69
N TYR A 77 2.54 5.38 -13.08
CA TYR A 77 3.59 6.31 -13.51
C TYR A 77 4.99 5.71 -13.33
N PHE A 78 5.29 5.13 -12.15
CA PHE A 78 6.57 4.51 -11.89
C PHE A 78 6.76 3.21 -12.68
N GLY A 79 5.71 2.42 -12.86
CA GLY A 79 5.72 1.23 -13.71
C GLY A 79 6.02 1.58 -15.17
N TYR A 80 5.35 2.59 -15.73
CA TYR A 80 5.60 3.05 -17.09
C TYR A 80 7.02 3.58 -17.31
N LYS A 81 7.63 4.20 -16.29
CA LYS A 81 9.00 4.72 -16.38
C LYS A 81 10.08 3.64 -16.16
N MET A 82 9.71 2.49 -15.62
CA MET A 82 10.62 1.38 -15.29
C MET A 82 10.65 0.29 -16.38
N PHE A 83 9.69 0.28 -17.31
CA PHE A 83 9.65 -0.57 -18.50
C PHE A 83 9.94 0.24 -19.76
#